data_AF-E7G7X4-F1
#
_entry.id   AF-E7G7X4-F1
#
_cell.length_a   1.000
_cell.length_b   1.000
_cell.length_c   1.000
_cell.angle_alpha   90.00
_cell.angle_beta   90.00
_cell.angle_gamma   90.00
#
_symmetry.space_group_name_H-M   'P 1'
#
loop_
_entity.id
_entity.type
_entity.pdbx_description
1 polymer ?
#
loop_
_entity_poly.entity_id
_entity_poly.type
_entity_poly.pdbx_seq_one_letter_code
_entity_poly.pdbx_strand_id
1 'polypeptide(L)'
;MDRNQEHTLESARILVNNYQDVLNRDEETSEEDSDTIYKEYWHLIYDNFGNEMINLAEQKIGLGKFTTLEFLDALEEVIEKAPRIVDEYQGYVLKRCKDCWGDMSYFVYLNNRQYSESLDYPNDEVAIKYFRHCIDDQPGDPNFYD
;
A
#
# COMPACT_ATOMS: atom_id res chain seq x y z
N MET A 1 -1.86 -0.03 5.03
CA MET A 1 -0.39 -0.16 5.14
C MET A 1 -0.05 -1.20 6.19
N ASP A 2 1.04 -1.96 6.00
CA ASP A 2 1.65 -2.73 7.09
C ASP A 2 2.74 -1.90 7.80
N ARG A 3 3.13 -2.32 9.01
CA ARG A 3 4.12 -1.60 9.83
C ARG A 3 5.50 -1.50 9.19
N ASN A 4 5.84 -2.42 8.29
CA ASN A 4 7.12 -2.39 7.59
C ASN A 4 7.09 -1.29 6.51
N GLN A 5 5.99 -1.21 5.74
CA GLN A 5 5.76 -0.16 4.75
C GLN A 5 5.73 1.24 5.39
N GLU A 6 5.11 1.39 6.57
CA GLU A 6 5.15 2.63 7.38
C GLU A 6 6.58 3.07 7.69
N HIS A 7 7.38 2.15 8.24
CA HIS A 7 8.77 2.45 8.59
C HIS A 7 9.63 2.75 7.35
N THR A 8 9.40 2.04 6.24
CA THR A 8 10.09 2.28 4.97
C THR A 8 9.76 3.67 4.41
N LEU A 9 8.49 4.09 4.42
CA LEU A 9 8.11 5.43 3.97
C LEU A 9 8.68 6.53 4.85
N GLU A 10 8.72 6.34 6.16
CA GLU A 10 9.35 7.29 7.08
C GLU A 10 10.86 7.45 6.79
N SER A 11 11.56 6.32 6.60
CA SER A 11 12.98 6.31 6.23
C SER A 11 13.21 6.99 4.86
N ALA A 12 12.32 6.75 3.91
CA ALA A 12 12.37 7.37 2.58
C ALA A 12 12.18 8.89 2.63
N ARG A 13 11.27 9.39 3.48
CA ARG A 13 11.07 10.84 3.70
C ARG A 13 12.33 11.51 4.24
N ILE A 14 13.04 10.86 5.16
CA ILE A 14 14.33 11.35 5.68
C ILE A 14 15.36 11.47 4.55
N LEU A 15 15.50 10.43 3.72
CA LEU A 15 16.45 10.44 2.61
C LEU A 15 16.13 11.52 1.57
N VAL A 16 14.85 11.72 1.23
CA VAL A 16 14.43 12.80 0.31
C VAL A 16 14.78 14.18 0.87
N ASN A 17 14.55 14.43 2.16
CA ASN A 17 14.91 15.71 2.78
C ASN A 17 16.43 15.91 2.77
N ASN A 18 17.20 14.88 3.14
CA ASN A 18 18.66 14.94 3.10
C ASN A 18 19.19 15.21 1.68
N TYR A 19 18.58 14.58 0.67
CA TYR A 19 18.92 14.79 -0.73
C TYR A 19 18.68 16.25 -1.15
N GLN A 20 17.53 16.81 -0.80
CA GLN A 20 17.21 18.22 -1.08
C GLN A 20 18.16 19.18 -0.35
N ASP A 21 18.51 18.88 0.90
CA ASP A 21 19.47 19.68 1.68
C ASP A 21 20.87 19.67 1.07
N VAL A 22 21.34 18.54 0.52
CA VAL A 22 22.63 18.45 -0.17
C VAL A 22 22.61 19.21 -1.49
N LEU A 23 21.54 19.06 -2.28
CA LEU A 23 21.38 19.78 -3.56
C LEU A 23 21.36 21.31 -3.38
N ASN A 24 20.88 21.80 -2.23
CA ASN A 24 20.85 23.22 -1.91
C ASN A 24 22.20 23.78 -1.40
N ARG A 25 23.26 22.97 -1.30
CA ARG A 25 24.62 23.40 -0.90
C ARG A 25 25.50 23.60 -2.13
N ASP A 26 26.16 24.76 -2.21
CA ASP A 26 26.93 25.28 -3.36
C ASP A 26 28.38 24.73 -3.52
N GLU A 27 28.65 23.44 -3.25
CA GLU A 27 30.04 22.90 -3.34
C GLU A 27 30.16 21.60 -4.15
N GLU A 28 31.31 21.42 -4.82
CA GLU A 28 31.71 20.25 -5.64
C GLU A 28 31.61 18.90 -4.90
N THR A 29 31.58 18.91 -3.56
CA THR A 29 31.33 17.74 -2.68
C THR A 29 29.85 17.31 -2.65
N SER A 30 28.94 18.13 -3.18
CA SER A 30 27.49 17.89 -3.27
C SER A 30 27.13 16.71 -4.19
N GLU A 31 27.92 16.45 -5.24
CA GLU A 31 27.58 15.43 -6.24
C GLU A 31 27.74 14.00 -5.69
N GLU A 32 28.86 13.67 -5.03
CA GLU A 32 29.08 12.33 -4.46
C GLU A 32 28.12 12.01 -3.31
N ASP A 33 27.83 13.00 -2.46
CA ASP A 33 26.88 12.87 -1.35
C ASP A 33 25.45 12.71 -1.88
N SER A 34 25.05 13.50 -2.89
CA SER A 34 23.71 13.40 -3.48
C SER A 34 23.50 12.09 -4.23
N ASP A 35 24.49 11.57 -4.94
CA ASP A 35 24.42 10.28 -5.63
C ASP A 35 24.32 9.12 -4.65
N THR A 36 25.02 9.20 -3.51
CA THR A 36 24.93 8.20 -2.44
C THR A 36 23.52 8.16 -1.84
N ILE A 37 22.97 9.31 -1.47
CA ILE A 37 21.61 9.41 -0.91
C ILE A 37 20.56 8.95 -1.93
N TYR A 38 20.73 9.33 -3.20
CA TYR A 38 19.82 8.91 -4.27
C TYR A 38 19.79 7.39 -4.44
N LYS A 39 20.96 6.73 -4.46
CA LYS A 39 21.03 5.26 -4.56
C LYS A 39 20.40 4.57 -3.37
N GLU A 40 20.68 5.04 -2.15
CA GLU A 40 20.08 4.49 -0.94
C GLU A 40 18.55 4.61 -0.97
N TYR A 41 18.05 5.79 -1.35
CA TYR A 41 16.62 6.02 -1.55
C TYR A 41 16.03 5.11 -2.63
N TRP A 42 16.70 4.98 -3.78
CA TRP A 42 16.25 4.15 -4.89
C TRP A 42 16.12 2.69 -4.46
N HIS A 43 17.14 2.14 -3.78
CA HIS A 43 17.09 0.77 -3.25
C HIS A 43 15.98 0.61 -2.21
N LEU A 44 15.85 1.55 -1.27
CA LEU A 44 14.81 1.51 -0.26
C LEU A 44 13.40 1.42 -0.88
N ILE A 45 13.14 2.18 -1.96
CA ILE A 45 11.84 2.14 -2.64
C ILE A 45 11.66 0.86 -3.46
N TYR A 46 12.60 0.54 -4.36
CA TYR A 46 12.44 -0.56 -5.30
C TYR A 46 12.57 -1.95 -4.67
N ASP A 47 13.25 -2.08 -3.53
CA ASP A 47 13.36 -3.34 -2.81
C ASP A 47 12.12 -3.62 -1.94
N ASN A 48 11.34 -2.60 -1.58
CA ASN A 48 10.21 -2.73 -0.65
C ASN A 48 8.83 -2.52 -1.30
N PHE A 49 8.76 -1.85 -2.45
CA PHE A 49 7.50 -1.58 -3.15
C PHE A 49 7.50 -2.20 -4.54
N GLY A 50 6.36 -2.75 -4.93
CA GLY A 50 6.20 -3.32 -6.26
C GLY A 50 6.26 -2.24 -7.35
N ASN A 51 6.89 -2.55 -8.48
CA ASN A 51 7.00 -1.65 -9.64
C ASN A 51 5.64 -1.09 -10.09
N GLU A 52 4.56 -1.87 -9.98
CA GLU A 52 3.21 -1.40 -10.32
C GLU A 52 2.75 -0.24 -9.42
N MET A 53 3.00 -0.31 -8.10
CA MET A 53 2.64 0.75 -7.15
C MET A 53 3.46 2.01 -7.41
N ILE A 54 4.76 1.86 -7.67
CA ILE A 54 5.67 2.95 -8.02
C ILE A 54 5.17 3.65 -9.29
N ASN A 55 4.86 2.89 -10.34
CA ASN A 55 4.35 3.44 -11.60
C ASN A 55 3.02 4.19 -11.42
N LEU A 56 2.11 3.68 -10.58
CA LEU A 56 0.84 4.36 -10.28
C LEU A 56 1.07 5.68 -9.55
N ALA A 57 2.02 5.73 -8.61
CA ALA A 57 2.40 6.95 -7.91
C ALA A 57 3.00 7.98 -8.89
N GLU A 58 3.92 7.57 -9.77
CA GLU A 58 4.50 8.44 -10.80
C GLU A 58 3.46 8.97 -11.80
N GLN A 59 2.53 8.12 -12.24
CA GLN A 59 1.45 8.54 -13.15
C GLN A 59 0.56 9.63 -12.55
N LYS A 60 0.38 9.62 -11.22
CA LYS A 60 -0.48 10.57 -10.53
C LYS A 60 0.14 11.96 -10.42
N ILE A 61 1.45 12.04 -10.17
CA ILE A 61 2.16 13.30 -9.90
C ILE A 61 2.93 13.85 -11.11
N GLY A 62 3.21 13.00 -12.10
CA GLY A 62 4.04 13.32 -13.26
C GLY A 62 5.50 12.88 -13.12
N LEU A 63 6.19 12.76 -14.26
CA LEU A 63 7.58 12.32 -14.34
C LEU A 63 8.56 13.31 -13.69
N GLY A 64 9.68 12.78 -13.18
CA GLY A 64 10.76 13.60 -12.59
C GLY A 64 10.52 14.01 -11.14
N LYS A 65 9.49 13.45 -10.49
CA LYS A 65 9.11 13.73 -9.10
C LYS A 65 9.55 12.66 -8.11
N PHE A 66 10.26 11.63 -8.57
CA PHE A 66 10.64 10.48 -7.75
C PHE A 66 11.36 10.85 -6.44
N THR A 67 12.21 11.88 -6.45
CA THR A 67 12.97 12.38 -5.29
C THR A 67 12.25 13.51 -4.53
N THR A 68 10.92 13.54 -4.57
CA THR A 68 10.12 14.57 -3.90
C THR A 68 9.19 13.95 -2.87
N LEU A 69 8.82 14.74 -1.86
CA LEU A 69 7.81 14.32 -0.88
C LEU A 69 6.45 14.07 -1.53
N GLU A 70 6.12 14.80 -2.62
CA GLU A 70 4.90 14.58 -3.40
C GLU A 70 4.80 13.15 -3.94
N PHE A 71 5.94 12.55 -4.33
CA PHE A 71 5.97 11.15 -4.75
C PHE A 71 5.70 10.18 -3.61
N LEU A 72 6.29 10.43 -2.43
CA LEU A 72 6.06 9.59 -1.26
C LEU A 72 4.61 9.68 -0.77
N ASP A 73 4.01 10.86 -0.79
CA ASP A 73 2.60 11.06 -0.47
C ASP A 73 1.69 10.32 -1.47
N ALA A 74 2.03 10.37 -2.77
CA ALA A 74 1.29 9.63 -3.79
C ALA A 74 1.44 8.11 -3.64
N LEU A 75 2.65 7.64 -3.31
CA LEU A 75 2.94 6.22 -3.07
C LEU A 75 2.21 5.71 -1.84
N GLU A 76 2.19 6.48 -0.75
CA GLU A 76 1.41 6.19 0.46
C GLU A 76 -0.07 6.03 0.12
N GLU A 77 -0.65 6.96 -0.66
CA GLU A 77 -2.05 6.84 -1.07
C GLU A 77 -2.32 5.59 -1.93
N VAL A 78 -1.39 5.23 -2.82
CA VAL A 78 -1.49 3.99 -3.61
C VAL A 78 -1.47 2.77 -2.70
N ILE A 79 -0.59 2.73 -1.69
CA ILE A 79 -0.50 1.64 -0.71
C ILE A 79 -1.77 1.56 0.14
N GLU A 80 -2.33 2.70 0.55
CA GLU A 80 -3.57 2.75 1.33
C GLU A 80 -4.77 2.26 0.53
N LYS A 81 -4.80 2.51 -0.78
CA LYS A 81 -5.87 2.07 -1.68
C LYS A 81 -5.70 0.64 -2.16
N ALA A 82 -4.48 0.10 -2.12
CA ALA A 82 -4.20 -1.25 -2.57
C ALA A 82 -5.00 -2.30 -1.76
N PRO A 83 -5.68 -3.24 -2.43
CA PRO A 83 -6.34 -4.36 -1.76
C PRO A 83 -5.34 -5.20 -0.97
N ARG A 84 -5.52 -5.22 0.35
CA ARG A 84 -4.72 -6.05 1.26
C ARG A 84 -5.44 -7.36 1.51
N ILE A 85 -4.76 -8.49 1.35
CA ILE A 85 -5.30 -9.79 1.77
C ILE A 85 -5.26 -9.84 3.30
N VAL A 86 -6.43 -10.06 3.90
CA VAL A 86 -6.62 -10.19 5.35
C VAL A 86 -6.59 -11.65 5.76
N ASP A 87 -7.27 -12.53 5.00
CA ASP A 87 -7.32 -13.96 5.26
C ASP A 87 -7.66 -14.75 4.00
N GLU A 88 -7.26 -16.02 3.98
CA GLU A 88 -7.61 -16.99 2.94
C GLU A 88 -8.17 -18.25 3.60
N TYR A 89 -9.39 -18.64 3.24
CA TYR A 89 -10.08 -19.76 3.88
C TYR A 89 -10.96 -20.52 2.89
N GLN A 90 -10.76 -21.85 2.79
CA GLN A 90 -11.49 -22.76 1.89
C GLN A 90 -11.63 -22.27 0.43
N GLY A 91 -10.61 -21.56 -0.09
CA GLY A 91 -10.59 -21.01 -1.45
C GLY A 91 -11.19 -19.61 -1.60
N TYR A 92 -11.80 -19.07 -0.55
CA TYR A 92 -12.20 -17.67 -0.48
C TYR A 92 -11.07 -16.80 0.05
N VAL A 93 -10.99 -15.56 -0.43
CA VAL A 93 -10.00 -14.56 -0.02
C VAL A 93 -10.71 -13.34 0.50
N LEU A 94 -10.47 -12.99 1.76
CA LEU A 94 -10.93 -11.75 2.36
C LEU A 94 -9.90 -10.65 2.09
N LYS A 95 -10.30 -9.59 1.40
CA LYS A 95 -9.45 -8.42 1.16
C LYS A 95 -10.02 -7.21 1.87
N ARG A 96 -9.15 -6.26 2.23
CA ARG A 96 -9.50 -4.96 2.79
C ARG A 96 -8.96 -3.85 1.90
N CYS A 97 -9.82 -2.93 1.49
CA CYS A 97 -9.44 -1.73 0.73
C CYS A 97 -10.44 -0.59 0.96
N LYS A 98 -10.05 0.62 0.56
CA LYS A 98 -10.96 1.76 0.50
C LYS A 98 -12.07 1.49 -0.53
N ASP A 99 -13.31 1.74 -0.14
CA ASP A 99 -14.47 1.69 -1.04
C ASP A 99 -14.56 2.95 -1.93
N CYS A 100 -15.68 3.10 -2.65
CA CYS A 100 -15.90 4.25 -3.53
C CYS A 100 -16.18 5.57 -2.79
N TRP A 101 -16.41 5.52 -1.47
CA TRP A 101 -16.57 6.69 -0.60
C TRP A 101 -15.30 7.02 0.19
N GLY A 102 -14.30 6.14 0.15
CA GLY A 102 -13.00 6.31 0.83
C GLY A 102 -12.92 5.62 2.19
N ASP A 103 -13.97 4.91 2.59
CA ASP A 103 -14.04 4.18 3.85
C ASP A 103 -13.41 2.80 3.73
N MET A 104 -12.82 2.32 4.83
CA MET A 104 -12.12 1.04 4.84
C MET A 104 -13.12 -0.11 4.92
N SER A 105 -13.32 -0.80 3.80
CA SER A 105 -14.27 -1.89 3.63
C SER A 105 -13.56 -3.23 3.43
N TYR A 106 -14.29 -4.31 3.67
CA TYR A 106 -13.86 -5.68 3.39
C TYR A 106 -14.60 -6.26 2.20
N PHE A 107 -13.92 -7.08 1.40
CA PHE A 107 -14.45 -7.67 0.18
C PHE A 107 -14.05 -9.12 0.10
N VAL A 108 -15.02 -10.00 -0.16
CA VAL A 108 -14.77 -11.43 -0.35
C VAL A 108 -14.56 -11.72 -1.82
N TYR A 109 -13.52 -12.48 -2.14
CA TYR A 109 -13.22 -12.97 -3.47
C TYR A 109 -13.26 -14.50 -3.50
N LEU A 110 -13.75 -15.05 -4.61
CA LEU A 110 -13.66 -16.47 -4.94
C LEU A 110 -13.15 -16.58 -6.37
N ASN A 111 -12.10 -17.38 -6.61
CA ASN A 111 -11.49 -17.54 -7.93
C ASN A 111 -11.12 -16.21 -8.63
N ASN A 112 -10.52 -15.27 -7.86
CA ASN A 112 -10.16 -13.92 -8.31
C ASN A 112 -11.32 -13.03 -8.77
N ARG A 113 -12.58 -13.42 -8.53
CA ARG A 113 -13.75 -12.57 -8.73
C ARG A 113 -14.32 -12.16 -7.40
N GLN A 114 -14.76 -10.90 -7.32
CA GLN A 114 -15.48 -10.40 -6.16
C GLN A 114 -16.78 -11.22 -6.03
N TYR A 115 -16.96 -11.82 -4.86
CA TYR A 115 -18.08 -12.68 -4.51
C TYR A 115 -19.12 -11.93 -3.67
N SER A 116 -18.69 -11.02 -2.78
CA SER A 116 -19.57 -10.18 -1.96
C SER A 116 -19.49 -8.70 -2.34
N GLU A 117 -20.49 -7.90 -1.98
CA GLU A 117 -20.40 -6.45 -1.86
C GLU A 117 -19.45 -6.06 -0.70
N SER A 118 -19.28 -4.75 -0.49
CA SER A 118 -18.53 -4.20 0.63
C SER A 118 -19.13 -4.65 1.96
N LEU A 119 -18.28 -5.13 2.85
CA LEU A 119 -18.61 -5.54 4.21
C LEU A 119 -17.92 -4.59 5.18
N ASP A 120 -18.69 -4.03 6.11
CA ASP A 120 -18.19 -3.11 7.11
C ASP A 120 -17.93 -3.85 8.43
N TYR A 121 -16.65 -4.06 8.74
CA TYR A 121 -16.22 -4.64 10.00
C TYR A 121 -15.34 -3.66 10.77
N PRO A 122 -15.37 -3.68 12.11
CA PRO A 122 -14.61 -2.74 12.93
C PRO A 122 -13.10 -3.00 12.92
N ASN A 123 -12.67 -4.24 12.68
CA ASN A 123 -11.26 -4.63 12.62
C ASN A 123 -11.09 -6.00 11.92
N ASP A 124 -9.82 -6.32 11.62
CA ASP A 124 -9.44 -7.55 10.92
C ASP A 124 -9.83 -8.81 11.70
N GLU A 125 -9.72 -8.83 13.04
CA GLU A 125 -10.06 -10.02 13.84
C GLU A 125 -11.54 -10.36 13.76
N VAL A 126 -12.41 -9.34 13.86
CA VAL A 126 -13.86 -9.49 13.71
C VAL A 126 -14.19 -9.92 12.29
N ALA A 127 -13.60 -9.27 11.28
CA ALA A 127 -13.82 -9.59 9.88
C ALA A 127 -13.47 -11.06 9.57
N ILE A 128 -12.32 -11.54 10.05
CA ILE A 128 -11.88 -12.94 9.88
C ILE A 128 -12.86 -13.91 10.53
N LYS A 129 -13.31 -13.61 11.75
CA LYS A 129 -14.23 -14.49 12.48
C LYS A 129 -15.56 -14.65 11.75
N TYR A 130 -16.17 -13.54 11.32
CA TYR A 130 -17.42 -13.57 10.57
C TYR A 130 -17.23 -14.21 9.20
N PHE A 131 -16.15 -13.87 8.50
CA PHE A 131 -15.80 -14.44 7.20
C PHE A 131 -15.75 -15.98 7.23
N ARG A 132 -15.02 -16.55 8.19
CA ARG A 132 -14.94 -18.01 8.34
C ARG A 132 -16.26 -18.63 8.79
N HIS A 133 -16.97 -17.96 9.70
CA HIS A 133 -18.27 -18.43 10.17
C HIS A 133 -19.30 -18.56 9.05
N CYS A 134 -19.38 -17.59 8.14
CA CYS A 134 -20.31 -17.63 7.01
C CYS A 134 -19.98 -18.78 6.04
N ILE A 135 -18.68 -19.03 5.80
CA ILE A 135 -18.20 -20.15 4.97
C ILE A 135 -18.55 -21.50 5.59
N ASP A 136 -18.40 -21.63 6.90
CA ASP A 136 -18.68 -22.87 7.62
C ASP A 136 -20.20 -23.15 7.76
N ASP A 137 -21.02 -22.11 7.93
CA ASP A 137 -22.47 -22.24 8.11
C ASP A 137 -23.20 -22.65 6.82
N GLN A 138 -22.73 -22.15 5.67
CA GLN A 138 -23.27 -22.48 4.35
C GLN A 138 -22.16 -22.92 3.38
N PRO A 139 -21.70 -24.18 3.47
CA PRO A 139 -20.65 -24.68 2.60
C PRO A 139 -21.12 -24.69 1.14
N GLY A 140 -20.58 -23.78 0.33
CA GLY A 140 -20.82 -23.71 -1.12
C GLY A 140 -21.61 -22.49 -1.60
N ASP A 141 -22.38 -21.84 -0.73
CA ASP A 141 -23.04 -20.54 -1.03
C ASP A 141 -23.11 -19.65 0.23
N PRO A 142 -21.96 -19.23 0.77
CA PRO A 142 -21.92 -18.46 2.01
C PRO A 142 -22.60 -17.10 1.85
N ASN A 143 -23.65 -16.88 2.64
CA ASN A 143 -24.24 -15.56 2.77
C ASN A 143 -23.42 -14.70 3.74
N PHE A 144 -22.86 -13.61 3.24
CA PHE A 144 -22.11 -12.63 4.03
C PHE A 144 -22.97 -11.42 4.46
N TYR A 145 -24.27 -11.44 4.13
CA TYR A 145 -25.25 -10.45 4.55
C TYR A 145 -26.18 -11.07 5.60
N ASP A 146 -26.21 -10.49 6.79
CA ASP A 146 -27.29 -10.75 7.76
C ASP A 146 -28.62 -10.14 7.29
#